data_AF-A0A5K1JAX7-F1
#
_entry.id   AF-A0A5K1JAX7-F1
#
_cell.length_a   1.000
_cell.length_b   1.000
_cell.length_c   1.000
_cell.angle_alpha   90.00
_cell.angle_beta   90.00
_cell.angle_gamma   90.00
#
_symmetry.space_group_name_H-M   'P 1'
#
loop_
_entity.id
_entity.type
_entity.pdbx_description
1 polymer ?
#
loop_
_entity_poly.entity_id
_entity_poly.type
_entity_poly.pdbx_seq_one_letter_code
_entity_poly.pdbx_strand_id
1 'polypeptide(L)'
;MGKPVVAFVCTHNACRSQIAEAMARRFADDVMLARSAGTHPAKIVNPDAARLLASEYEFDVASLEPKSLTCLPDIDILITMGCGVECPSLPAMYREDWGLEDPTGKGDDAFLRTMRAIQQRVIGLRARIVAGEFDRERLASNLKALGDPNRLRIVELLWDGEEQCACNLLSKLEISQPTLSHHMAALRDAGIVRARKDGRWMHYRLDHDVLDAIAALLGQSIAYRAWEDPEE
;
A
#
# COMPACT_ATOMS: atom_id res chain seq x y z
N MET A 1 12.91 0.79 3.22
CA MET A 1 11.70 1.27 2.53
C MET A 1 10.61 1.33 3.57
N GLY A 2 9.68 2.29 3.48
CA GLY A 2 8.47 2.26 4.30
C GLY A 2 7.70 0.94 4.10
N LYS A 3 6.87 0.57 5.08
CA LYS A 3 6.05 -0.64 5.00
C LYS A 3 5.13 -0.59 3.75
N PRO A 4 5.07 -1.64 2.91
CA PRO A 4 4.07 -1.77 1.85
C PRO A 4 2.67 -1.44 2.32
N VAL A 5 1.94 -0.63 1.54
CA VAL A 5 0.48 -0.57 1.66
C VAL A 5 -0.12 -1.78 0.94
N VAL A 6 -0.77 -2.65 1.71
CA VAL A 6 -1.43 -3.87 1.22
C VAL A 6 -2.93 -3.67 1.33
N ALA A 7 -3.63 -3.74 0.19
CA ALA A 7 -5.09 -3.60 0.15
C ALA A 7 -5.78 -4.95 -0.12
N PHE A 8 -6.72 -5.32 0.76
CA PHE A 8 -7.60 -6.47 0.60
C PHE A 8 -8.95 -6.02 0.03
N VAL A 9 -9.32 -6.50 -1.16
CA VAL A 9 -10.52 -6.04 -1.87
C VAL A 9 -11.50 -7.18 -2.12
N CYS A 10 -12.77 -6.94 -1.77
CA CYS A 10 -13.89 -7.81 -2.15
C CYS A 10 -15.10 -6.95 -2.54
N THR A 11 -16.27 -7.54 -2.83
CA THR A 11 -17.44 -6.77 -3.27
C THR A 11 -17.96 -5.84 -2.17
N HIS A 12 -18.30 -6.38 -1.01
CA HIS A 12 -19.04 -5.65 0.03
C HIS A 12 -18.19 -5.06 1.15
N ASN A 13 -16.91 -5.42 1.23
CA ASN A 13 -16.03 -5.08 2.34
C ASN A 13 -16.65 -5.29 3.73
N ALA A 14 -17.40 -6.39 3.87
CA ALA A 14 -18.11 -6.71 5.11
C ALA A 14 -17.55 -7.96 5.80
N CYS A 15 -16.95 -8.89 5.06
CA CYS A 15 -16.53 -10.20 5.59
C CYS A 15 -15.07 -10.49 5.26
N ARG A 16 -14.78 -11.20 4.16
CA ARG A 16 -13.44 -11.71 3.81
C ARG A 16 -12.33 -10.64 3.89
N SER A 17 -12.54 -9.46 3.31
CA SER A 17 -11.52 -8.41 3.31
C SER A 17 -11.36 -7.71 4.66
N GLN A 18 -12.42 -7.63 5.48
CA GLN A 18 -12.33 -7.16 6.86
C GLN A 18 -11.54 -8.15 7.73
N ILE A 19 -11.81 -9.45 7.56
CA ILE A 19 -11.04 -10.52 8.22
C ILE A 19 -9.57 -10.41 7.81
N ALA A 20 -9.27 -10.23 6.53
CA ALA A 20 -7.88 -10.12 6.07
C ALA A 20 -7.17 -8.87 6.59
N GLU A 21 -7.82 -7.71 6.62
CA GLU A 21 -7.25 -6.52 7.25
C GLU A 21 -6.98 -6.75 8.75
N ALA A 22 -7.91 -7.38 9.48
CA ALA A 22 -7.73 -7.71 10.89
C ALA A 22 -6.57 -8.69 11.12
N MET A 23 -6.47 -9.77 10.33
CA MET A 23 -5.37 -10.73 10.41
C MET A 23 -4.03 -10.08 10.07
N ALA A 24 -3.98 -9.22 9.04
CA ALA A 24 -2.75 -8.52 8.67
C ALA A 24 -2.30 -7.53 9.75
N ARG A 25 -3.23 -6.76 10.35
CA ARG A 25 -2.95 -5.89 11.50
C ARG A 25 -2.47 -6.67 12.73
N ARG A 26 -2.90 -7.92 12.91
CA ARG A 26 -2.47 -8.74 14.06
C ARG A 26 -1.13 -9.44 13.82
N PHE A 27 -0.91 -9.98 12.63
CA PHE A 27 0.22 -10.87 12.35
C PHE A 27 1.32 -10.27 11.48
N ALA A 28 1.12 -9.08 10.92
CA ALA A 28 2.04 -8.49 9.95
C ALA A 28 2.11 -6.96 10.00
N ASP A 29 1.59 -6.32 11.06
CA ASP A 29 1.65 -4.86 11.19
C ASP A 29 3.08 -4.33 11.22
N ASP A 30 4.05 -5.15 11.65
CA ASP A 30 5.47 -4.84 11.64
C ASP A 30 6.07 -4.68 10.23
N VAL A 31 5.46 -5.29 9.21
CA VAL A 31 6.00 -5.32 7.84
C VAL A 31 5.11 -4.69 6.79
N MET A 32 3.81 -4.53 7.05
CA MET A 32 2.86 -3.99 6.06
C MET A 32 1.82 -3.07 6.71
N LEU A 33 1.34 -2.10 5.94
CA LEU A 33 0.19 -1.27 6.27
C LEU A 33 -1.06 -1.84 5.61
N ALA A 34 -1.82 -2.61 6.37
CA ALA A 34 -3.02 -3.27 5.87
C ALA A 34 -4.21 -2.30 5.73
N ARG A 35 -4.90 -2.38 4.60
CA ARG A 35 -6.18 -1.69 4.33
C ARG A 35 -7.15 -2.67 3.67
N SER A 36 -8.46 -2.41 3.80
CA SER A 36 -9.47 -3.09 3.01
C SER A 36 -10.48 -2.12 2.43
N ALA A 37 -11.13 -2.53 1.34
CA ALA A 37 -12.23 -1.80 0.74
C ALA A 37 -13.09 -2.73 -0.13
N GLY A 38 -14.17 -2.17 -0.69
CA GLY A 38 -15.01 -2.89 -1.62
C GLY A 38 -15.62 -2.04 -2.72
N THR A 39 -16.03 -2.71 -3.79
CA THR A 39 -16.64 -2.07 -4.96
C THR A 39 -18.06 -1.58 -4.67
N HIS A 40 -18.78 -2.28 -3.79
CA HIS A 40 -20.14 -1.96 -3.35
C HIS A 40 -20.24 -2.15 -1.82
N PRO A 41 -19.65 -1.25 -1.02
CA PRO A 41 -19.54 -1.44 0.43
C PRO A 41 -20.90 -1.67 1.10
N ALA A 42 -20.97 -2.62 2.03
CA ALA A 42 -22.12 -2.82 2.88
C ALA A 42 -22.26 -1.69 3.92
N LYS A 43 -23.36 -1.68 4.67
CA LYS A 43 -23.58 -0.70 5.75
C LYS A 43 -22.78 -1.01 7.02
N ILE A 44 -22.55 -2.28 7.30
CA ILE A 44 -21.87 -2.76 8.51
C ILE A 44 -20.95 -3.93 8.17
N VAL A 45 -19.93 -4.14 9.01
CA VAL A 45 -19.15 -5.39 9.01
C VAL A 45 -20.10 -6.55 9.33
N ASN A 46 -19.85 -7.70 8.71
CA ASN A 46 -20.62 -8.91 8.94
C ASN A 46 -20.58 -9.26 10.46
N PRO A 47 -21.75 -9.39 11.13
CA PRO A 47 -21.79 -9.59 12.57
C PRO A 47 -21.10 -10.89 13.05
N ASP A 48 -21.17 -11.96 12.27
CA ASP A 48 -20.50 -13.23 12.60
C ASP A 48 -18.99 -13.10 12.45
N ALA A 49 -18.51 -12.43 11.39
CA ALA A 49 -17.10 -12.12 11.23
C ALA A 49 -16.59 -11.26 12.41
N ALA A 50 -17.33 -10.21 12.78
CA ALA A 50 -16.95 -9.33 13.89
C ALA A 50 -16.94 -10.09 15.23
N ARG A 51 -17.99 -10.86 15.53
CA ARG A 51 -18.07 -11.68 16.74
C ARG A 51 -16.90 -12.66 16.85
N LEU A 52 -16.60 -13.39 15.77
CA LEU A 52 -15.53 -14.40 15.77
C LEU A 52 -14.13 -13.77 15.78
N LEU A 53 -13.92 -12.61 15.15
CA LEU A 53 -12.67 -11.86 15.28
C LEU A 53 -12.43 -11.42 16.74
N ALA A 54 -13.48 -10.97 17.42
CA ALA A 54 -13.39 -10.58 18.82
C ALA A 54 -13.15 -11.78 19.75
N SER A 55 -13.87 -12.89 19.57
CA SER A 55 -13.78 -14.04 20.47
C SER A 55 -12.55 -14.93 20.23
N GLU A 56 -12.18 -15.18 18.98
CA GLU A 56 -11.11 -16.15 18.64
C GLU A 56 -9.73 -15.50 18.48
N TYR A 57 -9.70 -14.20 18.16
CA TYR A 57 -8.46 -13.48 17.84
C TYR A 57 -8.24 -12.24 18.72
N GLU A 58 -9.14 -11.97 19.68
CA GLU A 58 -9.06 -10.82 20.59
C GLU A 58 -8.87 -9.49 19.84
N PHE A 59 -9.51 -9.35 18.69
CA PHE A 59 -9.34 -8.20 17.81
C PHE A 59 -10.38 -7.12 18.12
N ASP A 60 -9.95 -5.85 18.20
CA ASP A 60 -10.86 -4.71 18.33
C ASP A 60 -11.57 -4.39 17.01
N VAL A 61 -12.78 -4.93 16.87
CA VAL A 61 -13.62 -4.76 15.68
C VAL A 61 -14.21 -3.36 15.52
N ALA A 62 -14.16 -2.49 16.55
CA ALA A 62 -14.61 -1.10 16.41
C ALA A 62 -13.72 -0.31 15.44
N SER A 63 -12.49 -0.80 15.19
CA SER A 63 -11.55 -0.24 14.22
C SER A 63 -11.81 -0.65 12.75
N LEU A 64 -12.87 -1.42 12.50
CA LEU A 64 -13.24 -1.93 11.18
C LEU A 64 -14.53 -1.27 10.68
N GLU A 65 -14.55 -0.94 9.40
CA GLU A 65 -15.71 -0.37 8.72
C GLU A 65 -15.70 -0.74 7.23
N PRO A 66 -16.86 -1.06 6.63
CA PRO A 66 -16.95 -1.17 5.18
C PRO A 66 -16.71 0.19 4.52
N LYS A 67 -15.80 0.23 3.56
CA LYS A 67 -15.43 1.46 2.85
C LYS A 67 -15.25 1.24 1.34
N SER A 68 -15.44 2.32 0.59
CA SER A 68 -15.29 2.35 -0.87
C SER A 68 -13.82 2.22 -1.28
N LEU A 69 -13.58 1.71 -2.49
CA LEU A 69 -12.24 1.71 -3.11
C LEU A 69 -11.61 3.11 -3.13
N THR A 70 -12.43 4.17 -3.25
CA THR A 70 -11.98 5.57 -3.24
C THR A 70 -11.41 6.03 -1.90
N CYS A 71 -11.62 5.25 -0.83
CA CYS A 71 -11.05 5.51 0.49
C CYS A 71 -9.69 4.84 0.68
N LEU A 72 -9.24 4.01 -0.29
CA LEU A 72 -7.91 3.44 -0.24
C LEU A 72 -6.88 4.54 -0.53
N PRO A 73 -5.76 4.58 0.21
CA PRO A 73 -4.60 5.36 -0.19
C PRO A 73 -3.93 4.72 -1.41
N ASP A 74 -2.81 5.27 -1.85
CA ASP A 74 -1.97 4.61 -2.85
C ASP A 74 -1.53 3.22 -2.35
N ILE A 75 -1.64 2.21 -3.20
CA ILE A 75 -1.50 0.79 -2.85
C ILE A 75 -0.28 0.23 -3.58
N ASP A 76 0.54 -0.53 -2.85
CA ASP A 76 1.64 -1.25 -3.48
C ASP A 76 1.24 -2.67 -3.90
N ILE A 77 0.50 -3.36 -3.02
CA ILE A 77 0.10 -4.75 -3.19
C ILE A 77 -1.42 -4.85 -3.09
N LEU A 78 -2.05 -5.30 -4.17
CA LEU A 78 -3.49 -5.52 -4.25
C LEU A 78 -3.83 -7.01 -4.15
N ILE A 79 -4.57 -7.38 -3.11
CA ILE A 79 -5.09 -8.73 -2.89
C ILE A 79 -6.59 -8.74 -3.14
N THR A 80 -7.04 -9.39 -4.20
CA THR A 80 -8.48 -9.61 -4.43
C THR A 80 -8.93 -10.92 -3.78
N MET A 81 -10.23 -11.03 -3.50
CA MET A 81 -10.79 -12.15 -2.74
C MET A 81 -11.90 -12.89 -3.48
N GLY A 82 -11.66 -13.29 -4.74
CA GLY A 82 -12.58 -14.12 -5.53
C GLY A 82 -13.92 -13.44 -5.82
N CYS A 83 -13.94 -12.11 -5.93
CA CYS A 83 -15.18 -11.36 -6.10
C CYS A 83 -15.78 -11.49 -7.51
N GLY A 84 -15.06 -12.03 -8.50
CA GLY A 84 -15.55 -12.21 -9.88
C GLY A 84 -15.85 -10.91 -10.64
N VAL A 85 -15.89 -9.79 -9.92
CA VAL A 85 -15.99 -8.44 -10.46
C VAL A 85 -14.62 -8.06 -11.00
N GLU A 86 -14.58 -7.55 -12.23
CA GLU A 86 -13.51 -6.66 -12.66
C GLU A 86 -13.47 -5.51 -11.65
N CYS A 87 -12.62 -5.63 -10.62
CA CYS A 87 -12.29 -4.46 -9.82
C CYS A 87 -11.80 -3.42 -10.83
N PRO A 88 -12.31 -2.17 -10.76
CA PRO A 88 -11.78 -1.06 -11.55
C PRO A 88 -10.25 -1.10 -11.47
N SER A 89 -9.56 -0.65 -12.52
CA SER A 89 -8.08 -0.67 -12.60
C SER A 89 -7.45 0.10 -11.45
N LEU A 90 -7.35 -0.53 -10.27
CA LEU A 90 -6.67 -0.02 -9.11
C LEU A 90 -5.18 -0.17 -9.43
N PRO A 91 -4.44 0.93 -9.54
CA PRO A 91 -3.01 0.87 -9.74
C PRO A 91 -2.40 0.21 -8.50
N ALA A 92 -1.64 -0.85 -8.74
CA ALA A 92 -0.81 -1.51 -7.75
C ALA A 92 0.39 -2.10 -8.48
N MET A 93 1.51 -2.18 -7.79
CA MET A 93 2.73 -2.76 -8.35
C MET A 93 2.62 -4.27 -8.45
N TYR A 94 1.93 -4.88 -7.50
CA TYR A 94 1.69 -6.31 -7.47
C TYR A 94 0.22 -6.60 -7.23
N ARG A 95 -0.29 -7.64 -7.90
CA ARG A 95 -1.67 -8.09 -7.75
C ARG A 95 -1.74 -9.60 -7.73
N GLU A 96 -2.50 -10.14 -6.77
CA GLU A 96 -2.87 -11.55 -6.73
C GLU A 96 -4.33 -11.72 -6.27
N ASP A 97 -4.95 -12.84 -6.66
CA ASP A 97 -6.28 -13.21 -6.21
C ASP A 97 -6.19 -14.41 -5.25
N TRP A 98 -6.78 -14.26 -4.06
CA TRP A 98 -6.85 -15.35 -3.09
C TRP A 98 -8.03 -16.29 -3.31
N GLY A 99 -9.02 -15.91 -4.13
CA GLY A 99 -10.08 -16.82 -4.57
C GLY A 99 -10.84 -17.50 -3.43
N LEU A 100 -11.08 -16.80 -2.32
CA LEU A 100 -11.66 -17.38 -1.12
C LEU A 100 -13.19 -17.46 -1.19
N GLU A 101 -13.75 -18.58 -0.77
CA GLU A 101 -15.19 -18.78 -0.64
C GLU A 101 -15.80 -17.86 0.44
N ASP A 102 -16.98 -17.29 0.17
CA ASP A 102 -17.69 -16.47 1.16
C ASP A 102 -18.34 -17.36 2.23
N PRO A 103 -18.01 -17.19 3.53
CA PRO A 103 -18.59 -17.97 4.62
C PRO A 103 -19.96 -17.44 5.08
N THR A 104 -20.42 -16.29 4.57
CA THR A 104 -21.68 -15.65 5.00
C THR A 104 -22.86 -16.63 4.91
N GLY A 105 -23.58 -16.80 6.03
CA GLY A 105 -24.74 -17.68 6.11
C GLY A 105 -24.43 -19.18 6.25
N LYS A 106 -23.15 -19.59 6.38
CA LYS A 106 -22.72 -20.99 6.42
C LYS A 106 -22.33 -21.51 7.82
N GLY A 107 -22.58 -20.73 8.87
CA GLY A 107 -22.28 -21.08 10.26
C GLY A 107 -20.81 -20.92 10.64
N ASP A 108 -20.53 -20.96 11.95
CA ASP A 108 -19.23 -20.60 12.53
C ASP A 108 -18.06 -21.43 11.98
N ASP A 109 -18.25 -22.74 11.78
CA ASP A 109 -17.19 -23.60 11.23
C ASP A 109 -16.69 -23.13 9.85
N ALA A 110 -17.58 -22.60 9.00
CA ALA A 110 -17.19 -22.06 7.71
C ALA A 110 -16.37 -20.78 7.87
N PHE A 111 -16.77 -19.89 8.80
CA PHE A 111 -16.00 -18.70 9.12
C PHE A 111 -14.61 -19.05 9.67
N LEU A 112 -14.53 -19.98 10.62
CA LEU A 112 -13.27 -20.40 11.22
C LEU A 112 -12.32 -21.01 10.17
N ARG A 113 -12.83 -21.81 9.23
CA ARG A 113 -12.03 -22.31 8.10
C ARG A 113 -11.52 -21.16 7.22
N THR A 114 -12.38 -20.21 6.85
CA THR A 114 -11.98 -19.05 6.04
C THR A 114 -10.97 -18.16 6.77
N MET A 115 -11.15 -17.93 8.07
CA MET A 115 -10.23 -17.17 8.91
C MET A 115 -8.84 -17.81 8.96
N ARG A 116 -8.75 -19.13 9.17
CA ARG A 116 -7.47 -19.86 9.15
C ARG A 116 -6.78 -19.78 7.79
N ALA A 117 -7.55 -19.91 6.70
CA ALA A 117 -7.01 -19.77 5.34
C ALA A 117 -6.47 -18.36 5.07
N ILE A 118 -7.20 -17.32 5.52
CA ILE A 118 -6.74 -15.93 5.43
C ILE A 118 -5.48 -15.72 6.26
N GLN A 119 -5.44 -16.20 7.50
CA GLN A 119 -4.29 -16.08 8.38
C GLN A 119 -3.03 -16.70 7.75
N GLN A 120 -3.13 -17.92 7.20
CA GLN A 120 -2.00 -18.58 6.54
C GLN A 120 -1.49 -17.78 5.34
N ARG A 121 -2.39 -17.22 4.53
CA ARG A 121 -2.02 -16.39 3.37
C ARG A 121 -1.39 -15.05 3.78
N VAL A 122 -1.89 -14.43 4.85
CA VAL A 122 -1.28 -13.22 5.45
C VAL A 122 0.13 -13.51 5.93
N ILE A 123 0.35 -14.62 6.64
CA ILE A 123 1.68 -15.04 7.11
C ILE A 123 2.62 -15.30 5.92
N GLY A 124 2.12 -15.96 4.87
CA GLY A 124 2.86 -16.17 3.64
C GLY A 124 3.25 -14.86 2.96
N LEU A 125 2.31 -13.93 2.82
CA LEU A 125 2.57 -12.60 2.26
C LEU A 125 3.59 -11.82 3.10
N ARG A 126 3.48 -11.87 4.44
CA ARG A 126 4.49 -11.30 5.35
C ARG A 126 5.88 -11.86 5.06
N ALA A 127 6.01 -13.19 4.94
CA ALA A 127 7.31 -13.82 4.67
C ALA A 127 7.92 -13.34 3.33
N ARG A 128 7.09 -13.21 2.29
CA ARG A 128 7.49 -12.70 0.97
C ARG A 128 7.94 -11.23 1.01
N ILE A 129 7.22 -10.39 1.75
CA ILE A 129 7.59 -8.98 1.99
C ILE A 129 8.94 -8.90 2.71
N VAL A 130 9.12 -9.68 3.79
CA VAL A 130 10.38 -9.70 4.56
C VAL A 130 11.56 -10.21 3.72
N ALA A 131 11.30 -11.14 2.80
CA ALA A 131 12.30 -11.66 1.88
C ALA A 131 12.65 -10.67 0.74
N GLY A 132 12.04 -9.48 0.70
CA GLY A 132 12.30 -8.47 -0.33
C GLY A 132 11.78 -8.86 -1.71
N GLU A 133 10.78 -9.75 -1.81
CA GLU A 133 10.28 -10.25 -3.09
C GLU A 133 9.81 -9.12 -4.03
N PHE A 134 9.37 -7.99 -3.46
CA PHE A 134 8.82 -6.84 -4.19
C PHE A 134 9.79 -5.65 -4.29
N ASP A 135 11.01 -5.77 -3.77
CA ASP A 135 11.93 -4.63 -3.65
C ASP A 135 12.44 -4.14 -5.01
N ARG A 136 12.59 -5.05 -5.99
CA ARG A 136 13.04 -4.68 -7.34
C ARG A 136 11.98 -3.92 -8.11
N GLU A 137 10.73 -4.35 -8.03
CA GLU A 137 9.58 -3.68 -8.62
C GLU A 137 9.38 -2.30 -7.98
N ARG A 138 9.52 -2.20 -6.65
CA ARG A 138 9.53 -0.92 -5.92
C ARG A 138 10.63 -0.01 -6.44
N LEU A 139 11.86 -0.50 -6.49
CA LEU A 139 13.01 0.28 -6.94
C LEU A 139 12.82 0.76 -8.38
N ALA A 140 12.36 -0.11 -9.28
CA ALA A 140 12.08 0.25 -10.66
C ALA A 140 11.01 1.35 -10.78
N SER A 141 9.92 1.26 -10.00
CA SER A 141 8.89 2.29 -9.93
C SER A 141 9.46 3.64 -9.44
N ASN A 142 10.25 3.60 -8.36
CA ASN A 142 10.87 4.78 -7.77
C ASN A 142 11.84 5.45 -8.75
N LEU A 143 12.69 4.68 -9.41
CA LEU A 143 13.65 5.19 -10.40
C LEU A 143 12.94 5.78 -11.61
N LYS A 144 11.84 5.18 -12.07
CA LYS A 144 10.99 5.75 -13.13
C LYS A 144 10.38 7.09 -12.71
N ALA A 145 9.93 7.20 -11.46
CA ALA A 145 9.44 8.46 -10.90
C ALA A 145 10.56 9.50 -10.71
N LEU A 146 11.80 9.10 -10.41
CA LEU A 146 12.93 10.03 -10.30
C LEU A 146 13.56 10.38 -11.65
N GLY A 147 13.36 9.59 -12.71
CA GLY A 147 13.99 9.76 -14.02
C GLY A 147 13.53 10.97 -14.86
N ASP A 148 12.99 12.02 -14.25
CA ASP A 148 12.54 13.25 -14.92
C ASP A 148 13.18 14.48 -14.26
N PRO A 149 13.77 15.40 -15.05
CA PRO A 149 14.47 16.56 -14.50
C PRO A 149 13.62 17.48 -13.62
N ASN A 150 12.34 17.68 -13.95
CA ASN A 150 11.45 18.51 -13.12
C ASN A 150 11.10 17.80 -11.82
N ARG A 151 10.95 16.48 -11.83
CA ARG A 151 10.72 15.69 -10.60
C ARG A 151 11.94 15.70 -9.68
N LEU A 152 13.15 15.60 -10.23
CA LEU A 152 14.38 15.78 -9.45
C LEU A 152 14.45 17.19 -8.84
N ARG A 153 14.10 18.22 -9.62
CA ARG A 153 14.06 19.59 -9.11
C ARG A 153 13.03 19.76 -7.99
N ILE A 154 11.86 19.12 -8.08
CA ILE A 154 10.86 19.11 -7.00
C ILE A 154 11.44 18.43 -5.75
N VAL A 155 12.12 17.29 -5.90
CA VAL A 155 12.78 16.61 -4.78
C VAL A 155 13.82 17.51 -4.12
N GLU A 156 14.66 18.20 -4.89
CA GLU A 156 15.62 19.19 -4.34
C GLU A 156 14.91 20.30 -3.55
N LEU A 157 13.79 20.83 -4.04
CA LEU A 157 13.03 21.88 -3.36
C LEU A 157 12.36 21.42 -2.06
N LEU A 158 12.17 20.12 -1.88
CA LEU A 158 11.57 19.51 -0.68
C LEU A 158 12.61 18.85 0.24
N TRP A 159 13.90 18.93 -0.11
CA TRP A 159 14.99 18.17 0.53
C TRP A 159 15.16 18.46 2.02
N ASP A 160 14.89 19.69 2.45
CA ASP A 160 15.05 20.10 3.85
C ASP A 160 13.98 19.50 4.79
N GLY A 161 13.05 18.68 4.25
CA GLY A 161 12.01 18.01 5.02
C GLY A 161 10.86 18.94 5.45
N GLU A 162 10.91 20.22 5.11
CA GLU A 162 9.80 21.14 5.35
C GLU A 162 8.62 20.85 4.42
N GLU A 163 7.41 21.02 4.96
CA GLU A 163 6.19 20.84 4.17
C GLU A 163 5.95 22.11 3.32
N GLN A 164 5.85 21.95 2.00
CA GLN A 164 5.68 23.07 1.05
C GLN A 164 4.31 23.02 0.36
N CYS A 165 3.67 24.20 0.22
CA CYS A 165 2.47 24.34 -0.62
C CYS A 165 2.82 24.09 -2.09
N ALA A 166 1.90 23.43 -2.83
CA ALA A 166 1.98 23.30 -4.29
C ALA A 166 2.21 24.65 -4.99
N CYS A 167 1.59 25.72 -4.47
CA CYS A 167 1.73 27.08 -4.96
C CYS A 167 3.16 27.63 -4.82
N ASN A 168 3.85 27.31 -3.72
CA ASN A 168 5.23 27.72 -3.46
C ASN A 168 6.23 26.91 -4.31
N LEU A 169 5.91 25.65 -4.60
CA LEU A 169 6.71 24.84 -5.53
C LEU A 169 6.57 25.39 -6.95
N LEU A 170 5.34 25.68 -7.38
CA LEU A 170 5.06 26.19 -8.73
C LEU A 170 5.78 27.51 -9.01
N SER A 171 5.89 28.42 -8.05
CA SER A 171 6.57 29.70 -8.25
C SER A 171 8.09 29.57 -8.44
N LYS A 172 8.67 28.41 -8.13
CA LYS A 172 10.10 28.11 -8.27
C LYS A 172 10.43 27.21 -9.47
N LEU A 173 9.41 26.82 -10.26
CA LEU A 173 9.54 25.91 -11.38
C LEU A 173 9.03 26.56 -12.67
N GLU A 174 9.71 26.33 -13.78
CA GLU A 174 9.31 26.83 -15.10
C GLU A 174 8.29 25.91 -15.78
N ILE A 175 7.19 25.58 -15.08
CA ILE A 175 6.15 24.65 -15.56
C ILE A 175 4.74 25.16 -15.28
N SER A 176 3.76 24.57 -15.97
CA SER A 176 2.34 24.86 -15.72
C SER A 176 1.81 24.15 -14.46
N GLN A 177 0.73 24.66 -13.88
CA GLN A 177 0.03 24.00 -12.76
C GLN A 177 -0.48 22.59 -13.10
N PRO A 178 -1.08 22.32 -14.29
CA PRO A 178 -1.40 20.95 -14.71
C PRO A 178 -0.16 20.03 -14.73
N THR A 179 0.97 20.54 -15.24
CA THR A 179 2.24 19.80 -15.28
C THR A 179 2.74 19.47 -13.87
N LEU A 180 2.73 20.44 -12.95
CA LEU A 180 3.09 20.20 -11.55
C LEU A 180 2.19 19.14 -10.92
N SER A 181 0.87 19.23 -11.12
CA SER A 181 -0.08 18.25 -10.58
C SER A 181 0.23 16.82 -11.08
N HIS A 182 0.61 16.68 -12.35
CA HIS A 182 1.03 15.40 -12.91
C HIS A 182 2.34 14.88 -12.27
N HIS A 183 3.35 15.75 -12.10
CA HIS A 183 4.59 15.37 -11.41
C HIS A 183 4.37 14.98 -9.95
N MET A 184 3.54 15.73 -9.22
CA MET A 184 3.21 15.41 -7.83
C MET A 184 2.44 14.10 -7.69
N ALA A 185 1.53 13.80 -8.63
CA ALA A 185 0.87 12.50 -8.67
C ALA A 185 1.89 11.37 -8.87
N ALA A 186 2.79 11.47 -9.86
CA ALA A 186 3.80 10.45 -10.11
C ALA A 186 4.75 10.24 -8.91
N LEU A 187 5.18 11.32 -8.25
CA LEU A 187 6.02 11.23 -7.05
C LEU A 187 5.27 10.64 -5.86
N ARG A 188 3.98 10.97 -5.70
CA ARG A 188 3.13 10.43 -4.63
C ARG A 188 2.86 8.94 -4.85
N ASP A 189 2.52 8.56 -6.08
CA ASP A 189 2.25 7.17 -6.47
C ASP A 189 3.49 6.27 -6.28
N ALA A 190 4.70 6.83 -6.39
CA ALA A 190 5.96 6.15 -6.07
C ALA A 190 6.36 6.24 -4.58
N GLY A 191 5.55 6.85 -3.73
CA GLY A 191 5.83 7.03 -2.30
C GLY A 191 6.97 8.00 -1.98
N ILE A 192 7.48 8.76 -2.96
CA ILE A 192 8.62 9.69 -2.77
C ILE A 192 8.17 10.94 -2.00
N VAL A 193 6.91 11.35 -2.17
CA VAL A 193 6.33 12.49 -1.44
C VAL A 193 5.05 12.08 -0.73
N ARG A 194 4.84 12.66 0.46
CA ARG A 194 3.56 12.63 1.17
C ARG A 194 2.79 13.91 0.89
N ALA A 195 1.46 13.79 0.80
CA ALA A 195 0.57 14.89 0.51
C ALA A 195 -0.42 15.11 1.66
N ARG A 196 -0.60 16.37 2.08
CA ARG A 196 -1.59 16.80 3.06
C ARG A 196 -2.49 17.86 2.45
N LYS A 197 -3.80 17.73 2.64
CA LYS A 197 -4.76 18.75 2.22
C LYS A 197 -5.02 19.72 3.37
N ASP A 198 -4.87 21.01 3.10
CA ASP A 198 -5.16 22.10 4.04
C ASP A 198 -6.13 23.10 3.40
N GLY A 199 -7.43 22.91 3.68
CA GLY A 199 -8.51 23.61 3.00
C GLY A 199 -8.51 23.33 1.49
N ARG A 200 -8.14 24.34 0.69
CA ARG A 200 -8.04 24.24 -0.78
C ARG A 200 -6.63 23.94 -1.26
N TRP A 201 -5.65 24.00 -0.37
CA TRP A 201 -4.23 23.89 -0.71
C TRP A 201 -3.74 22.47 -0.49
N MET A 202 -2.86 22.03 -1.38
CA MET A 202 -2.13 20.77 -1.23
C MET A 202 -0.72 21.09 -0.79
N HIS A 203 -0.31 20.43 0.28
CA HIS A 203 0.98 20.55 0.90
C HIS A 203 1.74 19.24 0.73
N TYR A 204 3.05 19.32 0.48
CA TYR A 204 3.87 18.16 0.19
C TYR A 204 5.16 18.16 1.00
N ARG A 205 5.63 16.97 1.35
CA ARG A 205 6.92 16.73 2.01
C ARG A 205 7.55 15.47 1.43
N LEU A 206 8.88 15.39 1.39
CA LEU A 206 9.57 14.15 1.03
C LEU A 206 9.38 13.06 2.07
N ASP A 207 9.39 11.82 1.60
CA ASP A 207 9.55 10.63 2.43
C ASP A 207 11.03 10.21 2.45
N HIS A 208 11.77 10.67 3.46
CA HIS A 208 13.20 10.38 3.59
C HIS A 208 13.47 8.88 3.76
N ASP A 209 12.57 8.13 4.41
CA ASP A 209 12.72 6.68 4.60
C ASP A 209 12.70 5.92 3.26
N VAL A 210 12.00 6.47 2.26
CA VAL A 210 11.97 5.92 0.90
C VAL A 210 13.25 6.24 0.16
N LEU A 211 13.75 7.48 0.24
CA LEU A 211 15.01 7.89 -0.40
C LEU A 211 16.22 7.13 0.16
N ASP A 212 16.33 7.00 1.48
CA ASP A 212 17.40 6.25 2.13
C ASP A 212 17.40 4.79 1.69
N ALA A 213 16.22 4.22 1.51
CA ALA A 213 16.11 2.84 1.07
C ALA A 213 16.45 2.64 -0.42
N ILE A 214 16.12 3.61 -1.28
CA ILE A 214 16.58 3.60 -2.68
C ILE A 214 18.11 3.63 -2.71
N ALA A 215 18.73 4.54 -1.94
CA ALA A 215 20.17 4.65 -1.84
C ALA A 215 20.81 3.35 -1.32
N ALA A 216 20.23 2.73 -0.29
CA ALA A 216 20.70 1.46 0.26
C ALA A 216 20.63 0.31 -0.77
N LEU A 217 19.51 0.14 -1.47
CA LEU A 217 19.34 -0.92 -2.48
C LEU A 217 20.26 -0.73 -3.68
N LEU A 218 20.44 0.50 -4.15
CA LEU A 218 21.42 0.81 -5.20
C LEU A 218 22.86 0.58 -4.71
N GLY A 219 23.16 0.97 -3.47
CA GLY A 219 24.47 0.79 -2.85
C GLY A 219 24.84 -0.67 -2.66
N GLN A 220 23.89 -1.54 -2.31
CA GLN A 220 24.09 -3.00 -2.24
C GLN A 220 24.50 -3.59 -3.60
N SER A 221 23.90 -3.09 -4.70
CA SER A 221 24.26 -3.50 -6.07
C SER A 221 25.69 -3.08 -6.46
N ILE A 222 26.14 -1.92 -5.98
CA ILE A 222 27.51 -1.42 -6.21
C ILE A 222 28.52 -2.20 -5.35
N ALA A 223 28.19 -2.49 -4.09
CA ALA A 223 29.06 -3.25 -3.18
C ALA A 223 29.25 -4.71 -3.63
N TYR A 224 28.24 -5.34 -4.23
CA TYR A 224 28.36 -6.69 -4.81
C TYR A 224 29.40 -6.77 -5.93
N ARG A 225 29.58 -5.71 -6.73
CA ARG A 225 30.56 -5.67 -7.83
C ARG A 225 32.00 -5.37 -7.39
N ALA A 226 32.21 -4.87 -6.17
CA ALA A 226 33.55 -4.60 -5.65
C ALA A 226 34.26 -5.86 -5.10
N TRP A 227 33.59 -7.03 -5.12
CA TRP A 227 34.10 -8.29 -4.57
C TRP A 227 34.19 -9.45 -5.59
N GLU A 228 33.80 -9.24 -6.85
CA GLU A 228 33.90 -10.24 -7.94
C GLU A 228 35.05 -9.93 -8.92
N ASP A 229 36.10 -9.24 -8.46
CA ASP A 229 37.34 -9.10 -9.23
C ASP A 229 38.57 -9.49 -8.39
N PRO A 230 38.84 -10.79 -8.20
CA PRO A 230 40.19 -11.27 -7.97
C PRO A 230 40.81 -11.60 -9.33
N GLU A 231 41.57 -10.64 -9.86
CA GLU A 231 42.66 -10.80 -10.84
C GLU A 231 42.59 -11.95 -11.86
N GLU A 232 42.46 -11.61 -13.15
CA GLU A 232 43.24 -12.24 -14.24
C GLU A 232 43.71 -11.20 -15.27
#